data_AF-A0A916MAD0-F1
#
_entry.id   AF-A0A916MAD0-F1
#
_cell.length_a   1.000
_cell.length_b   1.000
_cell.length_c   1.000
_cell.angle_alpha   90.00
_cell.angle_beta   90.00
_cell.angle_gamma   90.00
#
_symmetry.space_group_name_H-M   'P 1'
#
loop_
_entity.id
_entity.type
_entity.pdbx_description
1 polymer ?
#
loop_
_entity_poly.entity_id
_entity_poly.type
_entity_poly.pdbx_seq_one_letter_code
_entity_poly.pdbx_strand_id
1 'polypeptide(L)' 'MAFVNLQNVTYKYPLTKTPVLQNVNLQVNEGEFVAVVGP' A
#
# COMPACT_ATOMS: atom_id res chain seq x y z
N MET A 1 7.44 16.54 -5.36
CA MET A 1 7.58 15.16 -5.89
C MET A 1 7.19 14.21 -4.78
N ALA A 2 6.54 13.08 -5.07
CA ALA A 2 6.17 12.12 -4.03
C ALA A 2 7.44 11.50 -3.42
N PHE A 3 7.57 11.54 -2.09
CA PHE A 3 8.68 10.96 -1.34
C PHE A 3 8.52 9.44 -1.22
N VAL A 4 7.27 8.97 -1.12
CA VAL A 4 6.90 7.55 -1.21
C VAL A 4 5.82 7.39 -2.28
N ASN A 5 6.00 6.40 -3.16
CA ASN A 5 5.05 6.09 -4.23
C ASN A 5 4.87 4.57 -4.36
N LEU A 6 3.66 4.09 -4.10
CA LEU A 6 3.20 2.72 -4.29
C LEU A 6 2.27 2.71 -5.49
N GLN A 7 2.57 1.88 -6.49
CA GLN A 7 1.77 1.75 -7.70
C GLN A 7 1.33 0.30 -7.91
N ASN A 8 0.02 0.09 -7.97
CA ASN A 8 -0.64 -1.20 -8.19
C ASN A 8 -0.08 -2.35 -7.33
N VAL A 9 0.22 -2.06 -6.05
CA VAL A 9 0.83 -3.04 -5.16
C VAL A 9 -0.18 -4.10 -4.77
N THR A 10 0.16 -5.35 -5.09
CA THR A 10 -0.60 -6.54 -4.72
C THR A 10 0.33 -7.47 -3.97
N TYR A 11 -0.07 -7.89 -2.77
CA TYR A 11 0.73 -8.79 -1.93
C TYR A 11 -0.12 -9.97 -1.49
N LYS A 12 0.48 -11.16 -1.59
CA LYS A 12 -0.10 -12.43 -1.19
C LYS A 12 0.88 -13.20 -0.33
N TYR A 13 0.45 -13.63 0.83
CA TYR A 13 1.25 -14.53 1.64
C TYR A 13 1.43 -15.89 0.94
N PRO A 14 2.58 -16.56 1.15
CA PRO A 14 2.74 -17.94 0.71
C PRO A 14 1.59 -18.80 1.27
N LEU A 15 1.13 -19.76 0.46
CA LEU A 15 0.07 -20.71 0.83
C LEU A 15 -1.36 -20.14 0.99
N THR A 16 -1.57 -18.83 0.83
CA THR A 16 -2.93 -18.26 0.77
C THR A 16 -3.46 -18.24 -0.66
N LYS A 17 -4.78 -18.48 -0.83
CA LYS A 17 -5.42 -18.34 -2.15
C LYS A 17 -5.71 -16.87 -2.48
N THR A 18 -6.11 -16.10 -1.49
CA THR A 18 -6.50 -14.70 -1.64
C THR A 18 -5.34 -13.75 -1.34
N PRO A 19 -5.14 -12.69 -2.16
CA PRO A 19 -4.21 -11.61 -1.85
C PRO A 19 -4.70 -10.82 -0.62
N VAL A 20 -3.77 -10.37 0.22
CA VAL A 20 -4.06 -9.53 1.40
C VAL A 20 -4.05 -8.04 1.05
N LEU A 21 -3.23 -7.66 0.07
CA LEU A 21 -3.26 -6.34 -0.56
C LEU A 21 -3.55 -6.53 -2.04
N GLN A 22 -4.45 -5.75 -2.62
CA GLN A 22 -4.79 -5.85 -4.02
C GLN A 22 -4.92 -4.45 -4.63
N ASN A 23 -4.10 -4.19 -5.65
CA ASN A 23 -4.09 -2.94 -6.42
C ASN A 23 -3.98 -1.67 -5.55
N VAL A 24 -3.15 -1.72 -4.50
CA VAL A 24 -2.95 -0.57 -3.61
C VAL A 24 -2.10 0.48 -4.32
N ASN A 25 -2.64 1.70 -4.38
CA ASN A 25 -1.97 2.89 -4.89
C ASN A 25 -1.89 3.92 -3.77
N LEU A 26 -0.69 4.41 -3.45
CA LEU A 26 -0.49 5.42 -2.41
C LEU A 26 0.66 6.34 -2.81
N GLN A 27 0.45 7.63 -2.71
CA GLN A 27 1.50 8.64 -2.86
C GLN A 27 1.55 9.45 -1.57
N VAL A 28 2.75 9.58 -1.00
CA VAL A 28 3.00 10.39 0.19
C VAL A 28 4.05 11.43 -0.17
N ASN A 29 3.73 12.68 0.07
CA ASN A 29 4.61 13.81 -0.17
C ASN A 29 5.56 14.03 1.01
N GLU A 30 6.65 14.75 0.77
CA GLU A 30 7.58 15.09 1.83
C GLU A 30 6.90 15.97 2.90
N GLY A 31 7.07 15.60 4.18
CA GLY A 31 6.41 16.27 5.31
C GLY A 31 4.94 15.87 5.55
N GLU A 32 4.37 15.02 4.71
CA GLU A 32 3.00 14.52 4.87
C GLU A 32 2.94 13.39 5.89
N PHE A 33 1.99 13.49 6.84
CA PHE A 33 1.74 12.45 7.84
C PHE A 33 0.50 11.63 7.46
N VAL A 34 0.68 10.33 7.27
CA VAL A 34 -0.39 9.41 6.85
C VAL A 34 -0.49 8.26 7.86
N ALA A 35 -1.73 7.93 8.24
CA ALA A 35 -2.04 6.76 9.06
C ALA A 35 -2.84 5.75 8.25
N VAL A 36 -2.45 4.47 8.32
CA VAL A 36 -3.22 3.35 7.78
C VAL A 36 -3.98 2.72 8.94
N VAL A 37 -5.31 2.70 8.84
CA VAL A 37 -6.21 2.16 9.86
C VAL A 37 -7.04 1.03 9.27
N GLY A 38 -7.35 0.04 10.10
CA GLY A 38 -8.18 -1.11 9.75
C GLY A 38 -8.98 -1.58 10.96
N PRO A 39 -9.98 -2.45 10.73
CA PRO A 39 -10.74 -3.11 11.79
C PRO A 39 -9.87 -4.02 12.67
#